data_AF-A0A920BPB1-F1
#
_entry.id   AF-A0A920BPB1-F1
#
_cell.length_a   1.000
_cell.length_b   1.000
_cell.length_c   1.000
_cell.angle_alpha   90.00
_cell.angle_beta   90.00
_cell.angle_gamma   90.00
#
_symmetry.space_group_name_H-M   'P 1'
#
loop_
_entity.id
_entity.type
_entity.pdbx_description
1 polymer ?
#
loop_
_entity_poly.entity_id
_entity_poly.type
_entity_poly.pdbx_seq_one_letter_code
_entity_poly.pdbx_strand_id
1 'polypeptide(L)'
;MQNLAALPAMTVAAEATESIRIGCRVLCCDYHEPVVLAKEVATIDWFSEGRLELGLGAGWIQSEYEAMGIPMMSPGKRIDKMVETLD
;
A
#
# COMPACT_ATOMS: atom_id res chain seq x y z
N MET A 1 -0.62 -7.18 -14.05
CA MET A 1 -1.03 -5.86 -13.58
C MET A 1 -2.25 -6.05 -12.70
N GLN A 2 -2.18 -5.59 -11.46
CA GLN A 2 -3.32 -5.62 -10.55
C GLN A 2 -4.46 -4.74 -11.11
N ASN A 3 -5.72 -5.20 -10.96
CA ASN A 3 -6.88 -4.57 -11.61
C ASN A 3 -7.37 -3.29 -10.89
N LEU A 4 -7.29 -3.25 -9.56
CA LEU A 4 -7.75 -2.13 -8.74
C LEU A 4 -6.58 -1.62 -7.90
N ALA A 5 -6.48 -0.29 -7.76
CA ALA A 5 -5.55 0.31 -6.81
C ALA A 5 -6.00 0.01 -5.38
N ALA A 6 -5.06 -0.40 -4.53
CA ALA A 6 -5.37 -0.87 -3.17
C ALA A 6 -5.98 0.23 -2.29
N LEU A 7 -5.41 1.44 -2.29
CA LEU A 7 -5.87 2.54 -1.42
C LEU A 7 -7.34 2.94 -1.72
N PRO A 8 -7.74 3.26 -2.96
CA PRO A 8 -9.15 3.56 -3.25
C PRO A 8 -10.08 2.39 -2.95
N ALA A 9 -9.67 1.15 -3.23
CA ALA A 9 -10.50 -0.03 -2.93
C ALA A 9 -10.75 -0.17 -1.42
N MET A 10 -9.73 0.06 -0.59
CA MET A 10 -9.87 0.06 0.87
C MET A 10 -10.74 1.22 1.36
N THR A 11 -10.60 2.42 0.79
CA THR A 11 -11.47 3.56 1.14
C THR A 11 -12.95 3.26 0.85
N VAL A 12 -13.25 2.69 -0.32
CA VAL A 12 -14.63 2.31 -0.68
C VAL A 12 -15.16 1.22 0.27
N ALA A 13 -14.33 0.24 0.63
CA ALA A 13 -14.72 -0.79 1.60
C ALA A 13 -14.93 -0.23 3.02
N ALA A 14 -14.13 0.77 3.43
CA ALA A 14 -14.27 1.48 4.70
C ALA A 14 -15.61 2.18 4.82
N GLU A 15 -16.02 2.89 3.78
CA GLU A 15 -17.32 3.57 3.74
C GLU A 15 -18.49 2.58 3.67
N ALA A 16 -18.34 1.48 2.94
CA ALA A 16 -19.43 0.53 2.72
C ALA A 16 -19.71 -0.39 3.91
N THR A 17 -18.91 -0.35 4.98
CA THR A 17 -19.00 -1.30 6.09
C THR A 17 -18.75 -0.66 7.45
N GLU A 18 -19.37 -1.19 8.51
CA GLU A 18 -19.31 -0.57 9.85
C GLU A 18 -18.44 -1.35 10.84
N SER A 19 -18.24 -2.66 10.66
CA SER A 19 -17.62 -3.52 11.69
C SER A 19 -16.51 -4.45 11.22
N ILE A 20 -16.45 -4.78 9.93
CA ILE A 20 -15.41 -5.67 9.42
C ILE A 20 -14.07 -4.94 9.27
N ARG A 21 -12.98 -5.67 9.45
CA ARG A 21 -11.61 -5.17 9.20
C ARG A 21 -11.34 -5.14 7.71
N ILE A 22 -10.59 -4.15 7.26
CA ILE A 22 -10.34 -3.88 5.84
C ILE A 22 -8.84 -3.84 5.61
N GLY A 23 -8.37 -4.44 4.53
CA GLY A 23 -6.96 -4.48 4.22
C GLY A 23 -6.67 -4.97 2.82
N CYS A 24 -5.38 -5.14 2.53
CA CYS A 24 -4.89 -5.67 1.28
C CYS A 24 -3.77 -6.70 1.52
N ARG A 25 -3.53 -7.60 0.55
CA ARG A 25 -2.48 -8.65 0.64
C ARG A 25 -1.59 -8.62 -0.61
N VAL A 26 -0.54 -7.80 -0.72
CA VAL A 26 -0.05 -6.71 0.15
C VAL A 26 0.19 -5.48 -0.73
N LEU A 27 0.13 -4.27 -0.17
CA LEU A 27 0.44 -3.02 -0.87
C LEU A 27 1.94 -2.93 -1.14
N CYS A 28 2.32 -2.60 -2.38
CA CYS A 28 3.71 -2.40 -2.75
C CYS A 28 4.16 -1.00 -2.35
N CYS A 29 5.08 -0.88 -1.40
CA CYS A 29 5.60 0.42 -0.94
C CYS A 29 6.35 1.17 -2.05
N ASP A 30 6.94 0.45 -3.01
CA ASP A 30 7.79 1.05 -4.05
C ASP A 30 7.04 1.95 -5.03
N TYR A 31 5.72 1.84 -5.11
CA TYR A 31 4.90 2.67 -5.99
C TYR A 31 4.62 4.06 -5.42
N HIS A 32 4.95 4.29 -4.16
CA HIS A 32 4.54 5.47 -3.42
C HIS A 32 5.75 6.22 -2.85
N GLU A 33 5.56 7.51 -2.63
CA GLU A 33 6.43 8.28 -1.74
C GLU A 33 6.04 7.93 -0.28
N PRO A 34 6.99 7.57 0.61
CA PRO A 34 6.67 7.08 1.95
C PRO A 34 5.80 7.99 2.81
N VAL A 35 6.08 9.29 2.85
CA VAL A 35 5.33 10.27 3.65
C VAL A 35 3.90 10.45 3.10
N VAL A 36 3.74 10.45 1.78
CA VAL A 36 2.43 10.49 1.13
C VAL A 36 1.64 9.23 1.45
N LEU A 37 2.25 8.04 1.32
CA LEU A 37 1.60 6.77 1.63
C LEU A 37 1.16 6.71 3.10
N ALA A 38 2.02 7.13 4.03
CA ALA A 38 1.69 7.19 5.46
C ALA A 38 0.45 8.06 5.70
N LYS A 39 0.35 9.21 5.05
CA LYS A 39 -0.81 10.11 5.16
C LYS A 39 -2.07 9.50 4.56
N GLU A 40 -1.98 8.82 3.41
CA GLU A 40 -3.11 8.13 2.79
C GLU A 40 -3.64 7.00 3.67
N VAL A 41 -2.73 6.16 4.20
CA VAL A 41 -3.05 5.08 5.14
C VAL A 41 -3.70 5.63 6.41
N ALA A 42 -3.11 6.66 7.02
CA ALA A 42 -3.67 7.28 8.24
C ALA A 42 -5.07 7.88 7.99
N THR A 43 -5.31 8.41 6.79
CA THR A 43 -6.63 8.93 6.40
C THR A 43 -7.67 7.80 6.32
N ILE A 44 -7.30 6.67 5.70
CA ILE A 44 -8.18 5.49 5.65
C ILE A 44 -8.44 4.94 7.04
N ASP A 45 -7.41 4.83 7.88
CA ASP A 45 -7.54 4.36 9.26
C ASP A 45 -8.54 5.22 10.05
N TRP A 46 -8.42 6.54 9.93
CA TRP A 46 -9.33 7.51 10.54
C TRP A 46 -10.78 7.31 10.10
N PHE A 47 -11.05 7.27 8.78
CA PHE A 47 -12.42 7.06 8.26
C PHE A 47 -12.96 5.67 8.54
N SER A 48 -12.09 4.67 8.69
CA SER A 48 -12.47 3.32 9.04
C SER A 48 -12.69 3.12 10.55
N GLU A 49 -12.46 4.13 11.38
CA GLU A 49 -12.49 4.03 12.85
C GLU A 49 -11.56 2.93 13.40
N GLY A 50 -10.33 2.85 12.88
CA GLY A 50 -9.31 1.90 13.34
C GLY A 50 -9.47 0.46 12.81
N ARG A 51 -10.30 0.26 11.78
CA ARG A 51 -10.55 -1.05 11.16
C ARG A 51 -9.52 -1.43 10.09
N LEU A 52 -8.56 -0.56 9.79
CA LEU A 52 -7.55 -0.80 8.77
C LEU A 52 -6.52 -1.86 9.21
N GLU A 53 -6.24 -2.79 8.31
CA GLU A 53 -5.15 -3.77 8.36
C GLU A 53 -4.26 -3.57 7.14
N LEU A 54 -3.19 -2.80 7.33
CA LEU A 54 -2.23 -2.55 6.25
C LEU A 54 -1.27 -3.74 6.11
N GLY A 55 -1.40 -4.48 5.01
CA GLY A 55 -0.32 -5.34 4.52
C GLY A 55 0.63 -4.52 3.65
N LEU A 56 1.89 -4.37 4.08
CA LEU A 56 2.95 -3.68 3.32
C LEU A 56 3.95 -4.70 2.75
N GLY A 57 4.46 -4.44 1.55
CA GLY A 57 5.42 -5.31 0.88
C GLY A 57 6.38 -4.55 -0.02
N ALA A 58 7.58 -5.12 -0.19
CA ALA A 58 8.67 -4.56 -0.99
C ALA A 58 8.46 -4.70 -2.53
N GLY A 59 7.31 -5.20 -2.99
CA GLY A 59 7.02 -5.47 -4.41
C GLY A 59 7.74 -6.70 -4.99
N TRP A 60 7.29 -7.18 -6.15
CA TRP A 60 7.93 -8.31 -6.85
C TRP A 60 7.53 -8.45 -8.32
N ILE A 61 6.52 -7.71 -8.80
CA ILE A 61 5.96 -7.87 -10.14
C ILE A 61 6.71 -6.98 -11.13
N GLN A 62 7.77 -7.51 -11.76
CA GLN A 62 8.63 -6.79 -12.71
C GLN A 62 7.87 -5.99 -13.79
N SER A 63 6.79 -6.53 -14.36
CA SER A 63 6.00 -5.85 -15.39
C SER A 63 5.36 -4.54 -14.92
N GLU A 64 5.06 -4.41 -13.62
CA GLU A 64 4.48 -3.17 -13.06
C GLU A 64 5.55 -2.08 -12.92
N TYR A 65 6.78 -2.47 -12.57
CA TYR A 65 7.93 -1.56 -12.55
C TYR A 65 8.23 -1.03 -13.95
N GLU A 66 8.22 -1.90 -14.96
CA GLU A 66 8.39 -1.53 -16.37
C GLU A 66 7.28 -0.59 -16.85
N ALA A 67 6.02 -0.89 -16.55
CA ALA A 67 4.88 -0.07 -16.94
C ALA A 67 4.93 1.33 -16.31
N MET A 68 5.43 1.44 -15.08
CA MET A 68 5.58 2.71 -14.36
C MET A 68 6.90 3.45 -14.68
N GLY A 69 7.83 2.80 -15.38
CA GLY A 69 9.16 3.36 -15.64
C GLY A 69 10.04 3.51 -14.39
N ILE A 70 9.77 2.73 -13.33
CA ILE A 70 10.57 2.74 -12.10
C ILE A 70 11.59 1.58 -12.11
N PRO A 71 12.83 1.78 -11.63
CA PRO A 71 13.82 0.71 -11.56
C PRO A 71 13.44 -0.30 -10.47
N MET A 72 13.40 -1.58 -10.82
CA MET A 72 13.26 -2.65 -9.82
C MET A 72 14.60 -2.91 -9.15
N MET A 73 14.76 -2.40 -7.93
CA MET A 73 16.00 -2.55 -7.17
C MET A 73 16.21 -4.00 -6.69
N SER A 74 17.43 -4.31 -6.24
CA SER A 74 17.72 -5.61 -5.63
C SER A 74 16.82 -5.87 -4.41
N PRO A 75 16.49 -7.13 -4.08
CA PRO A 75 15.56 -7.45 -3.00
C PRO A 75 15.89 -6.77 -1.66
N GLY A 76 17.17 -6.75 -1.25
CA GLY A 76 17.60 -6.10 -0.01
C GLY A 76 17.27 -4.62 0.03
N LYS A 77 17.57 -3.87 -1.04
CA LYS A 77 17.28 -2.43 -1.11
C LYS A 77 15.78 -2.13 -1.08
N ARG A 78 14.95 -2.99 -1.68
CA ARG A 78 13.49 -2.82 -1.63
C ARG A 78 12.94 -3.11 -0.23
N ILE A 79 13.52 -4.07 0.48
CA ILE A 79 13.19 -4.33 1.89
C ILE A 79 13.62 -3.14 2.76
N ASP A 80 14.82 -2.60 2.58
CA ASP A 80 15.31 -1.45 3.34
C ASP A 80 14.38 -0.24 3.19
N LYS A 81 13.97 0.06 1.95
CA LYS A 81 13.01 1.15 1.66
C LYS A 81 11.62 0.89 2.24
N MET A 82 11.19 -0.38 2.28
CA MET A 82 9.94 -0.75 2.96
C MET A 82 10.03 -0.50 4.46
N VAL A 83 11.16 -0.80 5.10
CA VAL A 83 11.40 -0.52 6.52
C VAL A 83 11.38 0.98 6.79
N GLU A 84 12.02 1.79 5.93
CA GLU A 84 11.97 3.26 6.01
C GLU A 84 10.54 3.81 5.95
N THR A 85 9.62 3.13 5.27
CA THR A 85 8.20 3.52 5.21
C THR A 85 7.45 3.31 6.53
N LEU A 86 8.03 2.55 7.47
CA LEU A 86 7.44 2.24 8.77
C LEU A 86 7.98 3.13 9.91
N ASP A 87 9.08 3.85 9.68
CA ASP A 87 9.73 4.74 10.66
C ASP A 87 9.15 6.16 10.62
#